data_AF-A0A2N0EQ27-F1
#
_entry.id   AF-A0A2N0EQ27-F1
#
_cell.length_a   1.000
_cell.length_b   1.000
_cell.length_c   1.000
_cell.angle_alpha   90.00
_cell.angle_beta   90.00
_cell.angle_gamma   90.00
#
_symmetry.space_group_name_H-M   'P 1'
#
loop_
_entity.id
_entity.type
_entity.pdbx_description
1 polymer ?
#
loop_
_entity_poly.entity_id
_entity_poly.type
_entity_poly.pdbx_seq_one_letter_code
_entity_poly.pdbx_strand_id
1 'polypeptide(L)' 'MHAWFKRKTRLERLKERYAQLMKKSYRTALTNKSKSDKLHRQAAKVFEEIQYYTLKYGDK' A
#
# COMPACT_ATOMS: atom_id res chain seq x y z
N MET A 1 -26.74 -17.28 3.22
CA MET A 1 -26.03 -16.11 2.66
C MET A 1 -24.54 -16.40 2.56
N HIS A 2 -24.07 -16.92 1.43
CA HIS A 2 -22.64 -17.12 1.18
C HIS A 2 -22.12 -15.90 0.43
N ALA A 3 -21.62 -14.90 1.18
CA ALA A 3 -20.79 -13.87 0.58
C ALA A 3 -19.47 -14.53 0.16
N TRP A 4 -19.49 -15.07 -1.06
CA TRP A 4 -18.37 -15.52 -1.87
C TRP A 4 -17.10 -14.73 -1.53
N PHE A 5 -16.03 -15.42 -1.20
CA PHE A 5 -14.68 -14.86 -1.09
C PHE A 5 -14.31 -14.15 -2.40
N LYS A 6 -14.68 -12.87 -2.56
CA LYS A 6 -14.24 -12.06 -3.68
C LYS A 6 -12.73 -11.98 -3.59
N ARG A 7 -12.05 -12.53 -4.59
CA ARG A 7 -10.59 -12.42 -4.70
C ARG A 7 -10.25 -10.93 -4.76
N LYS A 8 -9.46 -10.45 -3.80
CA LYS A 8 -8.97 -9.07 -3.78
C LYS A 8 -8.35 -8.74 -5.14
N THR A 9 -8.81 -7.66 -5.74
CA THR A 9 -8.24 -7.11 -6.97
C THR A 9 -6.78 -6.71 -6.73
N ARG A 10 -6.03 -6.57 -7.82
CA ARG A 10 -4.62 -6.14 -7.73
C ARG A 10 -4.50 -4.77 -7.04
N LEU A 11 -5.42 -3.85 -7.32
CA LEU A 11 -5.47 -2.52 -6.72
C LEU A 11 -5.71 -2.60 -5.20
N GLU A 12 -6.64 -3.44 -4.75
CA GLU A 12 -6.90 -3.65 -3.32
C GLU A 12 -5.67 -4.20 -2.61
N ARG A 13 -4.97 -5.18 -3.22
CA ARG A 13 -3.73 -5.73 -2.64
C ARG A 13 -2.63 -4.68 -2.53
N LEU A 14 -2.49 -3.81 -3.54
CA LEU A 14 -1.52 -2.71 -3.51
C LEU A 14 -1.85 -1.72 -2.40
N LYS A 15 -3.13 -1.33 -2.27
CA LYS A 15 -3.61 -0.44 -1.20
C LYS A 15 -3.37 -1.01 0.19
N GLU A 16 -3.65 -2.31 0.39
CA GLU A 16 -3.37 -2.98 1.66
C GLU A 16 -1.88 -3.02 1.99
N ARG A 17 -1.04 -3.34 0.99
CA ARG A 17 0.42 -3.36 1.17
C ARG A 17 0.95 -1.97 1.54
N TYR A 18 0.47 -0.93 0.86
CA TYR A 18 0.80 0.46 1.19
C TYR A 18 0.42 0.79 2.64
N ALA A 19 -0.82 0.49 3.05
CA ALA A 19 -1.30 0.76 4.39
C ALA A 19 -0.48 0.03 5.46
N GLN A 20 -0.10 -1.23 5.22
CA GLN A 20 0.74 -2.01 6.13
C GLN A 20 2.15 -1.41 6.26
N LEU A 21 2.77 -1.01 5.14
CA LEU A 21 4.10 -0.38 5.15
C LEU A 21 4.08 0.96 5.88
N MET A 22 3.07 1.79 5.64
CA MET A 22 2.88 3.07 6.33
C MET A 22 2.65 2.90 7.83
N LYS A 23 1.77 1.97 8.23
CA LYS A 23 1.53 1.65 9.64
C LYS A 23 2.81 1.19 10.33
N LYS A 24 3.61 0.36 9.66
CA LYS A 24 4.88 -0.11 10.19
C LYS A 24 5.91 1.01 10.26
N SER A 25 5.94 1.91 9.27
CA SER A 25 6.81 3.08 9.26
C SER A 25 6.54 3.97 10.47
N TYR A 26 5.29 4.37 10.68
CA TYR A 26 4.92 5.24 11.80
C TYR A 26 5.21 4.63 13.17
N ARG A 27 4.93 3.34 13.34
CA ARG A 27 5.29 2.64 14.58
C ARG A 27 6.80 2.59 14.79
N THR A 28 7.58 2.49 13.72
CA THR A 28 9.05 2.44 13.78
C THR A 28 9.66 3.83 13.94
N ALA A 29 8.98 4.90 13.53
CA ALA A 29 9.48 6.28 13.62
C ALA A 29 9.80 6.68 15.07
N LEU A 30 9.04 6.14 16.03
CA LEU A 30 9.21 6.40 17.46
C LEU A 30 10.52 5.81 18.03
N THR A 31 11.10 4.80 17.39
CA THR A 31 12.28 4.09 17.91
C THR A 31 13.48 4.13 16.97
N ASN A 32 13.26 4.18 15.66
CA ASN A 32 14.31 4.18 14.66
C ASN A 32 13.86 4.94 13.39
N LYS A 33 14.27 6.20 13.32
CA LYS A 33 13.97 7.10 12.18
C LYS A 33 14.49 6.54 10.85
N SER A 34 15.73 6.07 10.78
CA SER A 34 16.32 5.52 9.54
C SER A 34 15.52 4.33 8.99
N LYS A 35 15.08 3.42 9.87
CA LYS A 35 14.25 2.28 9.50
C LYS A 35 12.83 2.70 9.10
N SER A 36 12.26 3.71 9.76
CA SER A 36 10.99 4.32 9.36
C SER A 36 11.09 4.94 7.97
N ASP A 37 12.13 5.75 7.70
CA ASP A 37 12.35 6.37 6.41
C ASP A 37 12.48 5.32 5.30
N LYS A 38 13.17 4.22 5.55
CA LYS A 38 13.26 3.09 4.61
C LYS A 38 11.89 2.47 4.32
N LEU A 39 11.07 2.24 5.35
CA LEU A 39 9.71 1.72 5.20
C LEU A 39 8.80 2.71 4.47
N HIS A 40 8.96 4.01 4.74
CA HIS A 40 8.22 5.07 4.08
C HIS A 40 8.56 5.15 2.59
N ARG A 41 9.85 5.10 2.22
CA ARG A 41 10.29 5.03 0.82
C ARG A 41 9.75 3.79 0.10
N GLN A 42 9.67 2.65 0.79
CA GLN A 42 9.03 1.45 0.24
C GLN A 42 7.53 1.65 0.02
N ALA A 43 6.83 2.30 0.96
CA ALA A 43 5.43 2.65 0.80
C ALA A 43 5.21 3.61 -0.39
N ALA A 44 6.07 4.61 -0.56
CA ALA A 44 6.01 5.56 -1.67
C ALA A 44 6.05 4.85 -3.03
N LYS A 45 6.95 3.87 -3.22
CA LYS A 45 7.01 3.06 -4.45
C LYS A 45 5.70 2.30 -4.72
N VAL A 46 5.10 1.71 -3.68
CA VAL A 46 3.81 1.03 -3.81
C VAL A 46 2.70 2.04 -4.15
N PHE A 47 2.76 3.26 -3.62
CA PHE A 47 1.82 4.31 -3.95
C PHE A 47 1.94 4.77 -5.41
N GLU A 48 3.15 4.90 -5.95
CA GLU A 48 3.38 5.15 -7.37
C GLU A 48 2.76 4.04 -8.24
N GLU A 49 2.90 2.77 -7.84
CA GLU A 49 2.24 1.65 -8.54
C GLU A 49 0.70 1.75 -8.48
N ILE A 50 0.13 2.17 -7.34
CA ILE A 50 -1.31 2.43 -7.20
C ILE A 50 -1.73 3.54 -8.16
N GLN A 51 -1.02 4.67 -8.18
CA GLN A 51 -1.33 5.81 -9.05
C GLN A 51 -1.26 5.40 -10.52
N TYR A 52 -0.20 4.72 -10.93
CA TYR A 52 -0.05 4.21 -12.28
C TYR A 52 -1.21 3.28 -12.67
N TYR A 53 -1.58 2.35 -11.79
CA TYR A 53 -2.68 1.43 -12.03
C TYR A 53 -4.02 2.18 -12.11
N THR A 54 -4.27 3.13 -11.22
CA THR A 54 -5.48 3.95 -11.22
C THR A 54 -5.58 4.81 -12.48
N LEU A 55 -4.48 5.41 -12.95
CA LEU A 55 -4.47 6.17 -14.22
C LEU A 55 -4.67 5.26 -15.44
N LYS A 56 -4.01 4.11 -15.49
CA LYS A 56 -4.09 3.15 -16.60
C LYS A 56 -5.46 2.52 -16.78
N TYR A 57 -6.21 2.33 -15.69
CA TYR A 57 -7.47 1.60 -15.68
C TYR A 57 -8.67 2.42 -15.20
N GLY A 58 -8.47 3.70 -14.85
CA GLY A 58 -9.51 4.61 -14.35
C GLY A 58 -10.26 5.38 -15.43
N ASP A 59 -9.75 5.41 -16.67
CA ASP A 59 -10.39 5.99 -17.87
C ASP A 59 -11.21 4.93 -18.64
N LYS A 60 -12.03 4.14 -17.94
CA LYS A 60 -12.94 3.15 -18.56
C LYS A 60 -14.36 3.27 -18.07
#